data_AF-A0A1R3EBV1-F1
#
_entry.id   AF-A0A1R3EBV1-F1
#
_cell.length_a   1.000
_cell.length_b   1.000
_cell.length_c   1.000
_cell.angle_alpha   90.00
_cell.angle_beta   90.00
_cell.angle_gamma   90.00
#
_symmetry.space_group_name_H-M   'P 1'
#
loop_
_entity.id
_entity.type
_entity.pdbx_description
1 polymer ?
#
loop_
_entity_poly.entity_id
_entity_poly.type
_entity_poly.pdbx_seq_one_letter_code
_entity_poly.pdbx_strand_id
1 'polypeptide(L)' 'MKRASSTYRLQLIKEVATRRDRQCSNDPMANYIQNLIDNKDESDCSVERNHRFSGSHFDEHIGGWVSDHWGSK' A
#
# COMPACT_ATOMS: atom_id res chain seq x y z
N MET A 1 4.65 32.16 24.15
CA MET A 1 4.13 31.16 23.18
C MET A 1 3.46 31.89 22.04
N LYS A 2 3.97 31.80 20.81
CA LYS A 2 3.33 32.46 19.65
C LYS A 2 1.90 31.93 19.55
N ARG A 3 0.88 32.79 19.70
CA ARG A 3 -0.52 32.41 19.49
C ARG A 3 -0.60 31.89 18.06
N ALA A 4 -0.92 30.61 17.90
CA ALA A 4 -1.26 30.03 16.60
C ALA A 4 -2.26 30.96 15.92
N SER A 5 -1.88 31.51 14.75
CA SER A 5 -2.75 32.44 14.03
C SER A 5 -4.08 31.75 13.74
N SER A 6 -5.16 32.52 13.65
CA SER A 6 -6.48 31.96 13.30
C SER A 6 -6.39 31.11 12.03
N THR A 7 -5.68 31.62 11.02
CA THR A 7 -5.38 30.93 9.77
C THR A 7 -4.67 29.59 9.97
N TYR A 8 -3.62 29.55 10.81
CA TYR A 8 -2.87 28.32 11.06
C TYR A 8 -3.74 27.25 11.75
N ARG A 9 -4.61 27.66 12.68
CA ARG A 9 -5.58 26.75 13.31
C ARG A 9 -6.57 26.17 12.30
N LEU A 10 -7.10 27.02 11.41
CA LEU A 10 -8.00 26.57 10.34
C LEU A 10 -7.30 25.64 9.35
N GLN A 11 -6.03 25.86 9.06
CA GLN A 11 -5.23 24.96 8.21
C GLN A 11 -5.06 23.58 8.84
N LEU A 12 -4.74 23.51 10.14
CA LEU A 12 -4.67 22.25 10.88
C LEU A 12 -6.01 21.51 10.90
N ILE A 13 -7.11 22.24 11.17
CA ILE A 13 -8.46 21.64 11.16
C ILE A 13 -8.78 21.09 9.77
N LYS A 14 -8.51 21.85 8.71
CA LYS A 14 -8.74 21.41 7.33
C LYS A 14 -7.94 20.16 7.01
N GLU A 15 -6.65 20.13 7.38
CA GLU A 15 -5.79 18.98 7.15
C GLU A 15 -6.36 17.73 7.83
N VAL A 16 -6.73 17.82 9.11
CA VAL A 16 -7.28 16.69 9.87
C VAL A 16 -8.62 16.23 9.29
N ALA A 17 -9.52 17.16 8.94
CA ALA A 17 -10.80 16.84 8.34
C ALA A 17 -10.63 16.11 7.00
N THR A 18 -9.74 16.62 6.13
CA THR A 18 -9.48 16.04 4.80
C THR A 18 -8.85 14.65 4.90
N ARG A 19 -7.93 14.44 5.86
CA ARG A 19 -7.37 13.11 6.16
C ARG A 19 -8.47 12.14 6.62
N ARG A 20 -9.38 12.60 7.48
CA ARG A 20 -10.47 11.77 8.02
C ARG A 20 -11.51 11.42 6.97
N ASP A 21 -11.90 12.37 6.11
CA ASP A 21 -12.83 12.10 5.00
C ASP A 21 -12.26 11.05 4.04
N ARG A 22 -10.93 11.06 3.82
CA ARG A 22 -10.26 10.03 3.01
C ARG A 22 -10.26 8.66 3.69
N GLN A 23 -10.18 8.61 5.02
CA GLN A 23 -10.18 7.37 5.81
C GLN A 23 -11.59 6.82 6.06
N CYS A 24 -12.60 7.69 6.08
CA CYS A 24 -14.00 7.33 6.27
C CYS A 24 -14.70 7.09 4.93
N SER A 25 -14.16 6.18 4.12
CA SER A 25 -14.92 5.67 2.98
C SER A 25 -16.07 4.81 3.47
N ASN A 26 -17.27 4.98 2.91
CA ASN A 26 -18.39 4.06 3.16
C ASN A 26 -18.28 2.77 2.35
N ASP A 27 -17.28 2.67 1.46
CA ASP A 27 -17.02 1.46 0.69
C ASP A 27 -16.15 0.47 1.50
N PRO A 28 -16.64 -0.74 1.80
CA PRO A 28 -15.89 -1.74 2.54
C PRO A 28 -14.56 -2.12 1.87
N MET A 29 -14.51 -2.12 0.54
CA MET A 29 -13.31 -2.47 -0.21
C MET A 29 -12.23 -1.39 -0.15
N ALA A 30 -12.60 -0.12 -0.21
CA ALA A 30 -11.69 1.01 -0.01
C ALA A 30 -11.09 0.99 1.40
N ASN A 31 -11.89 0.71 2.43
CA ASN A 31 -11.39 0.56 3.80
C ASN A 31 -10.44 -0.64 3.93
N TYR A 32 -10.74 -1.75 3.27
CA TYR A 32 -9.88 -2.92 3.23
C TYR A 32 -8.53 -2.62 2.57
N ILE A 33 -8.53 -1.94 1.41
CA ILE A 33 -7.30 -1.51 0.73
C ILE A 33 -6.49 -0.53 1.59
N GLN A 34 -7.15 0.43 2.22
CA GLN A 34 -6.48 1.39 3.12
C GLN A 34 -5.83 0.67 4.30
N ASN A 35 -6.52 -0.31 4.90
CA ASN A 35 -5.93 -1.16 5.93
C ASN A 35 -4.73 -1.96 5.41
N LEU A 36 -4.78 -2.51 4.19
CA LEU A 36 -3.62 -3.20 3.61
C LEU A 36 -2.42 -2.27 3.41
N ILE A 37 -2.65 -1.00 3.03
CA ILE A 37 -1.59 -0.01 2.85
C ILE A 37 -1.00 0.40 4.21
N ASP A 38 -1.85 0.69 5.19
CA ASP A 38 -1.43 1.18 6.50
C ASP A 38 -0.75 0.08 7.34
N ASN A 39 -1.16 -1.19 7.17
CA ASN A 39 -0.58 -2.34 7.85
C ASN A 39 0.50 -3.06 7.02
N LYS A 40 0.96 -2.48 5.91
CA LYS A 40 2.07 -3.07 5.15
C LYS A 40 3.35 -2.90 5.95
N ASP A 41 3.64 -3.88 6.80
CA ASP A 41 4.94 -4.05 7.41
C ASP A 41 5.99 -4.14 6.29
N GLU A 42 7.13 -3.47 6.47
CA GLU A 42 8.33 -3.44 5.62
C GLU A 42 8.93 -4.84 5.30
N SER A 43 8.24 -5.92 5.67
CA SER A 43 8.67 -7.32 5.52
C SER A 43 8.47 -7.89 4.10
N ASP A 44 7.59 -7.31 3.28
CA ASP A 44 7.29 -7.83 1.94
C ASP A 44 8.26 -7.40 0.82
N CYS A 45 9.18 -6.47 1.11
CA CYS A 45 10.23 -6.05 0.17
C CYS A 45 11.31 -7.13 -0.09
N SER A 46 11.17 -8.33 0.47
CA SER A 46 12.05 -9.47 0.13
C SER A 46 11.60 -10.22 -1.12
N VAL A 47 10.31 -10.16 -1.46
CA VAL A 47 9.70 -10.92 -2.56
C VAL A 47 10.06 -10.30 -3.91
N GLU A 48 10.03 -8.98 -4.01
CA GLU A 48 10.46 -8.22 -5.20
C GLU A 48 11.95 -8.41 -5.50
N ARG A 49 12.81 -8.51 -4.47
CA ARG A 49 14.26 -8.68 -4.67
C ARG A 49 14.65 -10.04 -5.25
N ASN A 50 13.82 -11.06 -5.10
CA ASN A 50 14.16 -12.42 -5.55
C ASN A 50 13.44 -12.82 -6.83
N HIS A 51 12.61 -11.95 -7.44
CA HIS A 51 11.81 -12.27 -8.65
C HIS A 51 10.99 -13.57 -8.50
N ARG A 52 10.68 -13.96 -7.25
CA ARG A 52 10.04 -15.23 -6.90
C ARG A 52 8.81 -14.91 -6.08
N PHE A 53 7.65 -15.27 -6.60
CA PHE A 53 6.36 -15.06 -5.96
C PHE A 53 5.57 -16.36 -5.98
N SER A 54 5.26 -16.90 -4.78
CA SER A 54 4.33 -18.02 -4.60
C SER A 54 4.53 -19.21 -5.58
N GLY A 55 5.76 -19.73 -5.69
CA GLY A 55 6.07 -20.85 -6.58
C GLY A 55 6.04 -20.50 -8.08
N SER A 56 6.22 -19.22 -8.40
CA SER A 56 6.46 -18.71 -9.75
C SER A 56 7.67 -17.78 -9.73
N HIS A 57 8.39 -17.71 -10.85
CA HIS A 57 9.53 -16.82 -11.01
C HIS A 57 9.43 -16.01 -12.30
N PHE A 58 10.02 -14.81 -12.32
CA PHE A 58 10.16 -14.06 -13.56
C PHE A 58 11.33 -14.64 -14.37
N ASP A 59 11.03 -15.18 -15.54
CA ASP A 59 12.00 -15.68 -16.51
C ASP A 59 12.32 -14.54 -17.50
N GLU A 60 13.51 -13.95 -17.39
CA GLU A 60 13.97 -12.88 -18.28
C GLU A 60 14.14 -13.33 -19.73
N HIS A 61 14.41 -14.61 -19.97
CA HIS A 61 14.58 -15.16 -21.31
C HIS A 61 13.25 -15.22 -22.07
N ILE A 62 12.16 -15.53 -21.36
CA ILE A 62 10.79 -15.56 -21.91
C ILE A 62 10.10 -14.19 -21.76
N GLY A 63 10.63 -13.32 -20.89
CA GLY A 63 10.08 -12.00 -20.62
C GLY A 63 8.78 -12.04 -19.82
N GLY A 64 8.61 -13.03 -18.95
CA GLY A 64 7.34 -13.28 -18.27
C GLY A 64 7.46 -14.12 -17.00
N TRP A 65 6.34 -14.25 -16.29
CA TRP A 65 6.24 -15.08 -15.09
C TRP A 65 5.96 -16.53 -15.47
N VAL A 66 6.76 -17.46 -14.93
CA VAL A 66 6.64 -18.90 -15.15
C VAL A 66 6.39 -19.59 -13.81
N SER A 67 5.46 -20.54 -13.78
CA SER A 67 5.22 -21.35 -12.59
C SER A 67 6.28 -22.44 -12.46
N ASP A 68 6.82 -22.64 -11.25
CA ASP A 68 7.77 -23.71 -10.94
C ASP A 68 7.15 -25.11 -11.16
N HIS A 69 5.81 -25.21 -11.23
CA HIS A 69 5.08 -26.46 -11.47
C HIS A 69 4.88 -26.76 -12.97
N TRP A 70 5.28 -25.87 -13.88
CA TRP A 70 5.02 -25.97 -15.33
C TRP A 70 5.73 -27.14 -16.04
N GLY A 71 6.57 -27.90 -15.32
CA GLY A 71 7.25 -29.10 -15.84
C GLY A 71 7.26 -30.31 -14.90
N SER A 72 6.62 -30.22 -13.73
CA SER A 72 6.51 -31.37 -12.82
C SER A 72 5.40 -32.28 -13.34
N LYS A 73 5.80 -33.39 -13.96
CA LYS A 73 4.92 -34.49 -14.38
C LYS A 73 4.75 -35.51 -13.26
#